data_AF-A0A0B7AW00-F1
#
_entry.id   AF-A0A0B7AW00-F1
#
_cell.length_a   1.000
_cell.length_b   1.000
_cell.length_c   1.000
_cell.angle_alpha   90.00
_cell.angle_beta   90.00
_cell.angle_gamma   90.00
#
_symmetry.space_group_name_H-M   'P 1'
#
loop_
_entity.id
_entity.type
_entity.pdbx_description
1 polymer ?
#
loop_
_entity_poly.entity_id
_entity_poly.type
_entity_poly.pdbx_seq_one_letter_code
_entity_poly.pdbx_strand_id
1 'polypeptide(L)'
;GRADCRDNSDEQNCPTRRCPDNQFQCDTGHCLDLQRRCDGRRDCPQGSDEVGCPTCSPADFTCANGQCVTRAQRCDRRSDCLDGSDERNCPCAEGEFTCVSDGRCLPPGYRCNGNPDCRDGSDELDCACTEREFKCADGQCVPLSARCDSR
;
A
#
# COMPACT_ATOMS: atom_id res chain seq x y z
N GLY A 1 26.96 -28.66 18.50
CA GLY A 1 27.90 -28.73 17.38
C GLY A 1 28.11 -30.19 17.05
N ARG A 2 29.27 -30.56 16.54
CA ARG A 2 29.70 -31.96 16.43
C ARG A 2 30.65 -32.22 17.58
N ALA A 3 30.45 -33.33 18.30
CA ALA A 3 31.35 -33.78 19.35
C ALA A 3 32.73 -34.07 18.77
N ASP A 4 33.70 -33.24 19.15
CA ASP A 4 35.11 -33.41 18.81
C ASP A 4 35.91 -33.99 19.99
N CYS A 5 35.34 -34.01 21.21
CA CYS A 5 35.91 -34.65 22.40
C CYS A 5 35.25 -35.98 22.77
N ARG A 6 36.04 -36.90 23.34
CA ARG A 6 35.60 -38.28 23.70
C ARG A 6 34.62 -38.33 24.88
N ASP A 7 34.57 -37.27 25.67
CA ASP A 7 33.72 -37.09 26.86
C ASP A 7 32.62 -36.03 26.64
N ASN A 8 32.43 -35.54 25.41
CA ASN A 8 31.47 -34.50 25.02
C ASN A 8 31.53 -33.22 25.88
N SER A 9 32.66 -32.95 26.54
CA SER A 9 32.83 -31.78 27.39
C SER A 9 32.82 -30.46 26.61
N ASP A 10 33.15 -30.51 25.31
CA ASP A 10 33.10 -29.42 24.34
C ASP A 10 31.68 -28.93 24.03
N GLU A 11 30.66 -29.72 24.37
CA GLU A 11 29.25 -29.39 24.13
C GLU A 11 28.46 -29.10 25.43
N GLN A 12 29.07 -29.26 26.62
CA GLN A 12 28.38 -29.15 27.92
C GLN A 12 28.25 -27.73 28.48
N ASN A 13 28.73 -26.71 27.77
CA ASN A 13 28.52 -25.31 28.14
C ASN A 13 28.69 -24.36 26.94
N CYS A 14 28.30 -24.83 25.75
CA CYS A 14 28.27 -23.94 24.59
C CYS A 14 27.15 -22.91 24.81
N PRO A 15 27.40 -21.60 24.59
CA PRO A 15 26.31 -20.64 24.50
C PRO A 15 25.33 -21.19 23.48
N THR A 16 24.05 -21.27 23.87
CA THR A 16 22.98 -21.76 22.99
C THR A 16 23.19 -21.14 21.62
N ARG A 17 23.20 -21.98 20.57
CA ARG A 17 23.40 -21.55 19.16
C ARG A 17 22.31 -20.53 18.84
N ARG A 18 22.56 -19.29 19.22
CA ARG A 18 21.69 -18.16 19.03
C ARG A 18 21.98 -17.65 17.64
N CYS A 19 20.93 -17.42 16.89
CA CYS A 19 21.08 -16.78 15.61
C CYS A 19 21.79 -15.42 15.82
N PRO A 20 22.57 -14.95 14.82
CA PRO A 20 23.15 -13.61 14.86
C PRO A 20 22.09 -12.56 15.21
N ASP A 21 22.48 -11.42 15.81
CA ASP A 21 21.54 -10.41 16.30
C ASP A 21 20.56 -9.86 15.22
N ASN A 22 20.91 -10.01 13.95
CA ASN A 22 20.09 -9.64 12.80
C ASN A 22 19.20 -10.78 12.24
N GLN A 23 19.03 -11.87 12.99
CA GLN A 23 18.24 -13.03 12.56
C GLN A 23 17.27 -13.50 13.65
N PHE A 24 16.09 -13.93 13.23
CA PHE A 24 15.11 -14.57 14.11
C PHE A 24 15.38 -16.06 14.24
N GLN A 25 15.30 -16.61 15.45
CA GLN A 25 15.47 -18.04 15.71
C GLN A 25 14.10 -18.72 15.85
N CYS A 26 13.78 -19.63 14.94
CA CYS A 26 12.64 -20.53 15.06
C CYS A 26 12.79 -21.44 16.29
N ASP A 27 11.67 -21.92 16.84
CA ASP A 27 11.64 -22.95 17.91
C ASP A 27 12.39 -24.24 17.54
N THR A 28 12.48 -24.56 16.25
CA THR A 28 13.23 -25.70 15.72
C THR A 28 14.74 -25.44 15.61
N GLY A 29 15.19 -24.22 15.87
CA GLY A 29 16.59 -23.79 15.80
C GLY A 29 17.04 -23.24 14.44
N HIS A 30 16.15 -23.14 13.45
CA HIS A 30 16.46 -22.47 12.18
C HIS A 30 16.55 -20.95 12.35
N CYS A 31 17.48 -20.33 11.62
CA CYS A 31 17.62 -18.88 11.61
C CYS A 31 16.99 -18.28 10.34
N LEU A 32 16.11 -17.31 10.56
CA LEU A 32 15.44 -16.54 9.51
C LEU A 32 15.94 -15.10 9.53
N ASP A 33 15.74 -14.39 8.42
CA ASP A 33 15.95 -12.95 8.41
C ASP A 33 14.90 -12.29 9.34
N LEU A 34 15.22 -11.20 10.02
CA LEU A 34 14.23 -10.49 10.83
C LEU A 34 13.02 -10.03 10.00
N GLN A 35 13.20 -9.78 8.69
CA GLN A 35 12.10 -9.48 7.78
C GLN A 35 11.12 -10.62 7.56
N ARG A 36 11.54 -11.87 7.84
CA ARG A 36 10.72 -13.10 7.74
C ARG A 36 10.02 -13.44 9.06
N ARG A 37 10.12 -12.56 10.06
CA ARG A 37 9.33 -12.68 11.29
C ARG A 37 8.05 -11.89 11.10
N CYS A 38 6.90 -12.54 11.21
CA CYS A 38 5.59 -11.90 11.08
C CYS A 38 5.35 -11.30 9.69
N ASP A 39 5.81 -11.99 8.65
CA ASP A 39 5.68 -11.55 7.25
C ASP A 39 4.43 -12.13 6.56
N GLY A 40 3.60 -12.83 7.32
CA GLY A 40 2.38 -13.48 6.83
C GLY A 40 2.66 -14.82 6.13
N ARG A 41 3.91 -15.30 6.11
CA ARG A 41 4.32 -16.57 5.51
C ARG A 41 4.87 -17.49 6.58
N ARG A 42 4.67 -18.78 6.37
CA ARG A 42 5.23 -19.81 7.23
C ARG A 42 6.64 -20.16 6.75
N ASP A 43 7.63 -19.40 7.17
CA ASP A 43 9.04 -19.65 6.87
C ASP A 43 9.70 -20.60 7.90
N CYS A 44 9.22 -20.62 9.15
CA CYS A 44 9.63 -21.68 10.09
C CYS A 44 8.85 -22.98 9.80
N PRO A 45 9.47 -24.18 9.99
CA PRO A 45 8.80 -25.47 9.77
C PRO A 45 7.49 -25.66 10.57
N GLN A 46 7.39 -25.02 11.74
CA GLN A 46 6.19 -25.03 12.58
C GLN A 46 5.45 -23.67 12.60
N GLY A 47 5.91 -22.69 11.83
CA GLY A 47 5.30 -21.35 11.77
C GLY A 47 5.51 -20.49 13.01
N SER A 48 6.55 -20.75 13.81
CA SER A 48 6.85 -19.98 15.01
C SER A 48 7.28 -18.54 14.72
N ASP A 49 7.70 -18.25 13.49
CA ASP A 49 7.86 -16.91 12.94
C ASP A 49 6.56 -16.10 12.93
N GLU A 50 5.42 -16.76 12.75
CA GLU A 50 4.09 -16.13 12.68
C GLU A 50 3.32 -16.19 14.02
N VAL A 51 3.96 -16.67 15.09
CA VAL A 51 3.36 -16.80 16.42
C VAL A 51 3.84 -15.69 17.34
N GLY A 52 2.89 -15.09 18.08
CA GLY A 52 3.18 -14.01 19.04
C GLY A 52 3.63 -12.72 18.38
N CYS A 53 3.27 -12.53 17.11
CA CYS A 53 3.53 -11.30 16.37
C CYS A 53 2.88 -10.12 17.09
N PRO A 54 3.59 -8.99 17.26
CA PRO A 54 2.96 -7.79 17.72
C PRO A 54 1.83 -7.46 16.75
N THR A 55 0.58 -7.43 17.23
CA THR A 55 -0.47 -6.73 16.51
C THR A 55 0.02 -5.31 16.31
N CYS A 56 -0.08 -4.80 15.08
CA CYS A 56 0.36 -3.44 14.76
C CYS A 56 -0.11 -2.49 15.86
N SER A 57 0.76 -1.54 16.23
CA SER A 57 0.40 -0.56 17.23
C SER A 57 -0.93 0.07 16.82
N PRO A 58 -1.86 0.39 17.74
CA PRO A 58 -3.16 0.97 17.35
C PRO A 58 -3.01 2.33 16.64
N ALA A 59 -1.81 2.92 16.66
CA ALA A 59 -1.44 4.11 15.91
C ALA A 59 -0.93 3.84 14.48
N ASP A 60 -0.65 2.58 14.12
CA ASP A 60 -0.08 2.15 12.85
C ASP A 60 -1.15 1.60 11.91
N PHE A 61 -0.85 1.54 10.62
CA PHE A 61 -1.69 0.92 9.60
C PHE A 61 -1.22 -0.51 9.32
N THR A 62 -2.18 -1.44 9.27
CA THR A 62 -1.93 -2.84 8.91
C THR A 62 -2.18 -3.02 7.42
N CYS A 63 -1.11 -3.32 6.68
CA CYS A 63 -1.14 -3.73 5.29
C CYS A 63 -1.96 -5.01 5.10
N ALA A 64 -2.47 -5.28 3.90
CA ALA A 64 -3.24 -6.49 3.62
C ALA A 64 -2.38 -7.77 3.66
N ASN A 65 -1.06 -7.66 3.55
CA ASN A 65 -0.11 -8.76 3.80
C ASN A 65 0.24 -8.97 5.28
N GLY A 66 -0.30 -8.16 6.20
CA GLY A 66 0.01 -8.24 7.64
C GLY A 66 1.19 -7.39 8.10
N GLN A 67 1.93 -6.74 7.19
CA GLN A 67 2.98 -5.79 7.53
C GLN A 67 2.38 -4.56 8.23
N CYS A 68 3.13 -3.98 9.17
CA CYS A 68 2.77 -2.72 9.80
C CYS A 68 3.56 -1.57 9.19
N VAL A 69 2.88 -0.50 8.82
CA VAL A 69 3.49 0.78 8.43
C VAL A 69 2.94 1.88 9.32
N THR A 70 3.72 2.94 9.52
CA THR A 70 3.26 4.06 10.33
C THR A 70 2.05 4.74 9.67
N ARG A 71 1.19 5.40 10.45
CA ARG A 71 0.06 6.15 9.88
C ARG A 71 0.48 7.26 8.90
N ALA A 72 1.71 7.76 9.03
CA ALA A 72 2.28 8.73 8.11
C ALA A 72 2.70 8.13 6.76
N GLN A 73 2.93 6.82 6.70
CA GLN A 73 3.23 6.05 5.49
C GLN A 73 1.97 5.58 4.77
N ARG A 74 0.79 5.71 5.40
CA ARG A 74 -0.47 5.43 4.71
C ARG A 74 -0.82 6.60 3.81
N CYS A 75 -0.91 6.36 2.50
CA CYS A 75 -1.31 7.35 1.50
C CYS A 75 -0.29 8.48 1.30
N ASP A 76 0.99 8.16 1.37
CA ASP A 76 2.08 9.13 1.22
C ASP A 76 2.78 9.06 -0.15
N ARG A 77 2.14 8.39 -1.12
CA ARG A 77 2.54 8.24 -2.53
C ARG A 77 3.72 7.30 -2.74
N ARG A 78 4.09 6.50 -1.74
CA ARG A 78 5.14 5.48 -1.84
C ARG A 78 4.62 4.17 -1.26
N SER A 79 4.96 3.08 -1.93
CA SER A 79 4.58 1.73 -1.49
C SER A 79 5.52 1.31 -0.37
N ASP A 80 5.14 1.57 0.88
CA ASP A 80 5.82 1.09 2.08
C ASP A 80 5.40 -0.34 2.42
N CYS A 81 4.15 -0.73 2.12
CA CYS A 81 3.76 -2.14 2.16
C CYS A 81 4.42 -2.91 1.00
N LEU A 82 4.85 -4.16 1.25
CA LEU A 82 5.33 -5.07 0.19
C LEU A 82 4.28 -5.33 -0.91
N ASP A 83 3.00 -5.26 -0.56
CA ASP A 83 1.89 -5.39 -1.50
C ASP A 83 1.34 -4.03 -1.97
N GLY A 84 1.89 -2.91 -1.49
CA GLY A 84 1.43 -1.56 -1.77
C GLY A 84 0.00 -1.27 -1.32
N SER A 85 -0.49 -2.00 -0.30
CA SER A 85 -1.86 -1.83 0.21
C SER A 85 -2.09 -0.55 1.01
N ASP A 86 -1.03 0.06 1.52
CA ASP A 86 -0.98 1.40 2.12
C ASP A 86 -1.39 2.52 1.16
N GLU A 87 -1.11 2.34 -0.14
CA GLU A 87 -1.43 3.30 -1.19
C GLU A 87 -2.77 3.01 -1.91
N ARG A 88 -3.55 2.04 -1.42
CA ARG A 88 -4.86 1.69 -1.99
C ARG A 88 -5.97 2.39 -1.25
N ASN A 89 -7.01 2.82 -1.98
CA ASN A 89 -8.19 3.51 -1.43
C ASN A 89 -7.83 4.73 -0.57
N CYS A 90 -6.80 5.46 -0.99
CA CYS A 90 -6.39 6.68 -0.33
C CYS A 90 -7.37 7.80 -0.63
N PRO A 91 -7.87 8.53 0.39
CA PRO A 91 -8.60 9.76 0.14
C PRO A 91 -7.67 10.71 -0.60
N CYS A 92 -8.13 11.26 -1.72
CA CYS A 92 -7.37 12.25 -2.46
C CYS A 92 -7.13 13.49 -1.60
N ALA A 93 -6.08 14.26 -1.90
CA ALA A 93 -5.79 15.47 -1.16
C ALA A 93 -6.97 16.46 -1.26
N GLU A 94 -7.03 17.42 -0.34
CA GLU A 94 -8.12 18.40 -0.34
C GLU A 94 -8.20 19.13 -1.70
N GLY A 95 -9.34 18.99 -2.38
CA GLY A 95 -9.58 19.58 -3.70
C GLY A 95 -9.20 18.70 -4.90
N GLU A 96 -8.59 17.54 -4.71
CA GLU A 96 -8.35 16.57 -5.78
C GLU A 96 -9.61 15.72 -6.08
N PHE A 97 -9.77 15.34 -7.36
CA PHE A 97 -10.87 14.49 -7.82
C PHE A 97 -10.44 13.03 -7.90
N THR A 98 -11.28 12.11 -7.43
CA THR A 98 -11.03 10.66 -7.51
C THR A 98 -11.70 10.06 -8.74
N CYS A 99 -10.91 9.44 -9.63
CA CYS A 99 -11.42 8.67 -10.76
C CYS A 99 -12.28 7.49 -10.26
N VAL A 100 -13.47 7.32 -10.87
CA VAL A 100 -14.41 6.27 -10.48
C VAL A 100 -13.91 4.88 -10.88
N SER A 101 -13.19 4.76 -12.00
CA SER A 101 -12.69 3.49 -12.54
C SER A 101 -11.60 2.82 -11.70
N ASP A 102 -10.67 3.59 -11.16
CA ASP A 102 -9.41 3.07 -10.60
C ASP A 102 -8.95 3.78 -9.32
N GLY A 103 -9.70 4.78 -8.84
CA GLY A 103 -9.39 5.48 -7.60
C GLY A 103 -8.20 6.44 -7.69
N ARG A 104 -7.67 6.69 -8.89
CA ARG A 104 -6.60 7.68 -9.11
C ARG A 104 -7.07 9.09 -8.75
N CYS A 105 -6.18 9.84 -8.10
CA CYS A 105 -6.42 11.24 -7.77
C CYS A 105 -5.92 12.16 -8.89
N LEU A 106 -6.79 13.07 -9.31
CA LEU A 106 -6.51 14.11 -10.28
C LEU A 106 -6.47 15.48 -9.59
N PRO A 107 -5.55 16.38 -9.97
CA PRO A 107 -5.57 17.76 -9.49
C PRO A 107 -6.90 18.44 -9.87
N PRO A 108 -7.37 19.44 -9.10
CA PRO A 108 -8.66 20.09 -9.35
C PRO A 108 -8.83 20.65 -10.79
N GLY A 109 -7.74 21.10 -11.42
CA GLY A 109 -7.75 21.61 -12.80
C GLY A 109 -7.86 20.55 -13.90
N TYR A 110 -7.87 19.26 -13.53
CA TYR A 110 -8.09 18.14 -14.45
C TYR A 110 -9.53 17.65 -14.43
N ARG A 111 -10.37 18.16 -13.53
CA ARG A 111 -11.80 17.88 -13.55
C ARG A 111 -12.49 18.87 -14.48
N CYS A 112 -13.28 18.38 -15.44
CA CYS A 112 -14.00 19.21 -16.40
C CYS A 112 -13.09 20.10 -17.25
N ASN A 113 -11.91 19.60 -17.63
CA ASN A 113 -10.94 20.33 -18.45
C ASN A 113 -11.10 20.08 -19.96
N GLY A 114 -12.08 19.25 -20.36
CA GLY A 114 -12.36 18.86 -21.73
C GLY A 114 -11.55 17.66 -22.25
N ASN A 115 -10.68 17.07 -21.43
CA ASN A 115 -9.88 15.89 -21.76
C ASN A 115 -10.23 14.76 -20.78
N PRO A 116 -10.48 13.53 -21.27
CA PRO A 116 -10.66 12.38 -20.39
C PRO A 116 -9.33 11.96 -19.77
N ASP A 117 -9.05 12.42 -18.56
CA ASP A 117 -7.85 12.10 -17.79
C ASP A 117 -8.04 10.82 -16.93
N CYS A 118 -9.29 10.49 -16.56
CA CYS A 118 -9.64 9.18 -16.01
C CYS A 118 -9.80 8.13 -17.11
N ARG A 119 -9.56 6.85 -16.78
CA ARG A 119 -9.68 5.74 -17.74
C ARG A 119 -11.11 5.58 -18.28
N ASP A 120 -12.10 5.92 -17.47
CA ASP A 120 -13.52 5.94 -17.81
C ASP A 120 -14.05 7.32 -18.20
N GLY A 121 -13.19 8.36 -18.22
CA GLY A 121 -13.59 9.75 -18.45
C GLY A 121 -14.48 10.32 -17.35
N SER A 122 -14.52 9.72 -16.15
CA SER A 122 -15.38 10.17 -15.05
C SER A 122 -15.10 11.60 -14.56
N ASP A 123 -13.89 12.10 -14.83
CA ASP A 123 -13.48 13.48 -14.60
C ASP A 123 -14.19 14.51 -15.48
N GLU A 124 -14.74 14.08 -16.62
CA GLU A 124 -15.49 14.89 -17.57
C GLU A 124 -17.01 14.65 -17.48
N LEU A 125 -17.46 13.82 -16.54
CA LEU A 125 -18.88 13.53 -16.31
C LEU A 125 -19.47 14.46 -15.24
N ASP A 126 -20.75 14.82 -15.42
CA ASP A 126 -21.53 15.66 -14.50
C ASP A 126 -20.86 17.02 -14.18
N CYS A 127 -20.18 17.58 -15.17
CA CYS A 127 -19.71 18.94 -15.15
C CYS A 127 -20.91 19.90 -15.22
N ALA A 128 -21.07 20.73 -14.19
CA ALA A 128 -21.96 21.88 -14.25
C ALA A 128 -21.28 22.93 -15.12
N CYS A 129 -21.79 23.14 -16.34
CA CYS A 129 -21.32 24.21 -17.20
C CYS A 129 -21.51 25.55 -16.47
N THR A 130 -20.54 26.45 -16.58
CA THR A 130 -20.67 27.78 -16.00
C THR A 130 -21.80 28.54 -16.68
N GLU A 131 -22.30 29.64 -16.08
CA GLU A 131 -23.42 30.42 -16.67
C GLU A 131 -23.13 30.98 -18.08
N ARG A 132 -21.88 30.90 -18.55
CA ARG A 132 -21.43 31.38 -19.87
C ARG A 132 -21.28 30.27 -20.90
N GLU A 133 -21.62 29.04 -20.54
CA GLU A 133 -21.41 27.84 -21.35
C GLU A 133 -22.74 27.09 -21.57
N PHE A 134 -22.86 26.45 -22.73
CA PHE A 134 -23.97 25.61 -23.13
C PHE A 134 -23.57 24.13 -22.98
N LYS A 135 -24.41 23.36 -22.29
CA LYS A 135 -24.24 21.90 -22.15
C LYS A 135 -24.80 21.17 -23.37
N CYS A 136 -23.93 20.50 -24.11
CA CYS A 136 -24.30 19.60 -25.19
C CYS A 136 -24.92 18.30 -24.65
N ALA A 137 -25.61 17.54 -25.50
CA ALA A 137 -26.31 16.31 -25.10
C ALA A 137 -25.36 15.19 -24.62
N ASP A 138 -24.11 15.23 -25.08
CA ASP A 138 -22.99 14.37 -24.70
C ASP A 138 -22.26 14.84 -23.42
N GLY A 139 -22.72 15.94 -22.80
CA GLY A 139 -22.19 16.43 -21.53
C GLY A 139 -21.06 17.47 -21.65
N GLN A 140 -20.53 17.69 -22.85
CA GLN A 140 -19.53 18.73 -23.12
C GLN A 140 -20.10 20.14 -22.91
N CYS A 141 -19.27 21.04 -22.36
CA CYS A 141 -19.59 22.45 -22.22
C CYS A 141 -18.91 23.25 -23.35
N VAL A 142 -19.68 23.94 -24.17
CA VAL A 142 -19.17 24.86 -25.18
C VAL A 142 -19.51 26.31 -24.80
N PRO A 143 -18.76 27.32 -25.23
CA PRO A 143 -19.14 28.71 -24.99
C PRO A 143 -20.55 28.98 -25.53
N LEU A 144 -21.37 29.80 -24.83
CA LEU A 144 -22.71 30.18 -25.34
C LEU A 144 -22.64 30.82 -26.75
N SER A 145 -21.50 31.42 -27.12
CA SER A 145 -21.25 31.97 -28.45
C SER A 145 -21.10 30.92 -29.55
N ALA A 146 -20.78 29.67 -29.19
CA ALA A 146 -20.71 28.52 -30.11
C ALA A 146 -22.08 27.87 -30.31
N ARG A 147 -23.12 28.29 -29.58
CA ARG A 147 -24.48 27.80 -29.78
C ARG A 147 -25.11 28.47 -31.00
N CYS A 148 -25.39 27.68 -32.04
CA CYS A 148 -25.95 28.16 -33.32
C CYS A 148 -25.02 29.17 -34.05
N ASP A 149 -23.71 28.88 -34.07
CA ASP A 149 -22.68 29.76 -34.61
C ASP A 149 -22.42 29.60 -36.12
N SER A 150 -22.82 28.48 -36.73
CA SER A 150 -22.77 28.27 -38.18
C SER A 150 -24.17 28.13 -38.80
N ARG A 151 -24.33 28.86 -39.90
CA ARG A 151 -25.55 29.00 -40.69
C ARG A 151 -25.90 27.74 -41.49
#